data_AF-A0A484Z8F9-F1
#
_entry.id   AF-A0A484Z8F9-F1
#
_cell.length_a   1.000
_cell.length_b   1.000
_cell.length_c   1.000
_cell.angle_alpha   90.00
_cell.angle_beta   90.00
_cell.angle_gamma   90.00
#
_symmetry.space_group_name_H-M   'P 1'
#
loop_
_entity.id
_entity.type
_entity.pdbx_description
1 polymer ?
#
loop_
_entity_poly.entity_id
_entity_poly.type
_entity_poly.pdbx_seq_one_letter_code
_entity_poly.pdbx_strand_id
1 'polypeptide(L)' 'MTQTFIPGKDAALEDSIARFQQKLTDLGFNIEEASWLNPVPHVWSVHIRGQRLCAVLYQR' A
#
# COMPACT_ATOMS: atom_id res chain seq x y z
N MET A 1 3.14 2.64 19.28
CA MET A 1 3.20 2.09 17.91
C MET A 1 4.65 1.81 17.60
N THR A 2 4.96 0.60 17.11
CA THR A 2 6.32 0.24 16.72
C THR A 2 6.61 0.87 15.35
N GLN A 3 7.74 1.55 15.18
CA GLN A 3 8.17 2.11 13.90
C GLN A 3 9.16 1.16 13.23
N THR A 4 8.86 0.75 12.02
CA THR A 4 9.68 -0.18 11.24
C THR A 4 10.50 0.60 10.22
N PHE A 5 11.81 0.68 10.45
CA PHE A 5 12.74 1.34 9.54
C PHE A 5 13.37 0.31 8.61
N ILE A 6 13.08 0.43 7.32
CA ILE A 6 13.70 -0.41 6.29
C ILE A 6 15.03 0.26 5.88
N PRO A 7 16.16 -0.45 5.90
CA PRO A 7 17.44 0.08 5.44
C PRO A 7 17.34 0.68 4.04
N GLY A 8 17.82 1.92 3.86
CA GLY A 8 17.75 2.63 2.58
C GLY A 8 16.43 3.34 2.29
N LYS A 9 15.49 3.41 3.24
CA LYS A 9 14.32 4.31 3.18
C LYS A 9 14.45 5.45 4.18
N ASP A 10 14.00 6.62 3.77
CA ASP A 10 14.10 7.86 4.56
C ASP A 10 12.96 8.05 5.57
N ALA A 11 12.03 7.10 5.65
CA ALA A 11 10.87 7.16 6.54
C ALA A 11 10.50 5.77 7.07
N ALA A 12 9.82 5.75 8.23
CA ALA A 12 9.23 4.53 8.75
C ALA A 12 8.15 4.01 7.80
N LEU A 13 7.97 2.69 7.80
CA LEU A 13 6.98 2.01 6.95
C LEU A 13 5.56 2.51 7.25
N GLU A 14 5.23 2.65 8.52
CA GLU A 14 3.92 3.06 9.02
C GLU A 14 3.60 4.51 8.61
N ASP A 15 4.58 5.42 8.71
CA ASP A 15 4.44 6.80 8.26
C ASP A 15 4.21 6.88 6.74
N SER A 16 4.91 6.03 5.99
CA SER A 16 4.76 5.97 4.53
C SER A 16 3.37 5.47 4.15
N ILE A 17 2.89 4.39 4.79
CA ILE A 17 1.55 3.84 4.55
C ILE A 17 0.48 4.89 4.84
N ALA A 18 0.53 5.55 6.00
CA ALA A 18 -0.44 6.57 6.38
C ALA A 18 -0.45 7.75 5.39
N ARG A 19 0.73 8.24 4.99
CA ARG A 19 0.84 9.32 4.00
C ARG A 19 0.27 8.91 2.64
N PHE A 20 0.49 7.68 2.19
CA PHE A 20 -0.04 7.20 0.91
C PHE A 20 -1.56 7.02 0.96
N GLN A 21 -2.10 6.42 2.02
CA GLN A 21 -3.54 6.27 2.21
C GLN A 21 -4.23 7.64 2.22
N GLN A 22 -3.72 8.59 3.01
CA GLN A 22 -4.27 9.94 3.08
C GLN A 22 -4.30 10.61 1.71
N LYS A 23 -3.19 10.60 0.97
CA LYS A 23 -3.11 11.21 -0.36
C LYS A 23 -4.07 10.57 -1.36
N LEU A 24 -4.22 9.25 -1.34
CA LEU A 24 -5.12 8.55 -2.25
C LEU A 24 -6.59 8.88 -1.93
N THR A 25 -6.94 8.94 -0.65
CA THR A 25 -8.26 9.41 -0.21
C THR A 25 -8.50 10.87 -0.60
N ASP A 26 -7.53 11.76 -0.41
CA ASP A 26 -7.62 13.18 -0.79
C ASP A 26 -7.81 13.37 -2.30
N LEU A 27 -7.24 12.47 -3.11
CA LEU A 27 -7.43 12.41 -4.57
C LEU A 27 -8.77 11.77 -4.99
N GLY A 28 -9.58 11.29 -4.04
CA GLY A 28 -10.87 10.65 -4.30
C GLY A 28 -10.77 9.16 -4.68
N PHE A 29 -9.60 8.54 -4.52
CA PHE A 29 -9.42 7.10 -4.72
C PHE A 29 -9.73 6.37 -3.42
N ASN A 30 -10.88 5.69 -3.37
CA ASN A 30 -11.15 4.75 -2.30
C ASN A 30 -10.46 3.42 -2.63
N ILE A 31 -9.36 3.13 -1.94
CA ILE A 31 -8.52 1.94 -2.15
C ILE A 31 -8.91 0.83 -1.17
N GLU A 32 -9.09 -0.37 -1.71
CA GLU A 32 -9.32 -1.60 -0.95
C GLU A 32 -8.18 -2.60 -1.17
N GLU A 33 -7.79 -3.29 -0.10
CA GLU A 33 -6.86 -4.41 -0.19
C GLU A 33 -7.58 -5.63 -0.76
N ALA A 34 -7.22 -6.03 -1.97
CA ALA A 34 -7.89 -7.11 -2.69
C ALA A 34 -7.26 -8.49 -2.41
N SER A 35 -5.93 -8.57 -2.35
CA SER A 35 -5.25 -9.83 -2.04
C SER A 35 -3.88 -9.62 -1.39
N TRP A 36 -3.54 -10.54 -0.51
CA TRP A 36 -2.23 -10.64 0.13
C TRP A 36 -1.61 -11.97 -0.26
N LEU A 37 -0.36 -11.94 -0.71
CA LEU A 37 0.41 -13.13 -1.05
C LEU A 37 1.73 -13.13 -0.26
N ASN A 38 2.07 -14.30 0.27
CA ASN A 38 3.33 -14.57 0.96
C ASN A 38 3.83 -15.96 0.52
N PRO A 39 4.43 -16.08 -0.68
CA PRO A 39 4.84 -17.36 -1.23
C PRO A 39 6.02 -17.99 -0.49
N VAL A 40 6.91 -17.18 0.11
CA VAL A 40 8.11 -17.63 0.83
C VAL A 40 8.44 -16.68 1.99
N PRO A 41 9.15 -17.12 3.04
CA PRO A 41 9.50 -16.28 4.18
C PRO A 41 10.14 -14.95 3.76
N HIS A 42 9.72 -13.86 4.41
CA HIS A 42 10.17 -12.48 4.18
C HIS A 42 9.75 -11.85 2.84
N VAL A 43 8.98 -12.53 1.99
CA VAL A 43 8.49 -11.99 0.71
C VAL A 43 6.99 -11.80 0.77
N TRP A 44 6.57 -10.54 0.81
CA TRP A 44 5.17 -10.16 0.87
C TRP A 44 4.80 -9.31 -0.34
N SER A 45 3.62 -9.56 -0.90
CA SER A 45 3.02 -8.69 -1.91
C SER A 45 1.55 -8.47 -1.60
N VAL A 46 1.11 -7.22 -1.71
CA VAL A 46 -0.30 -6.83 -1.54
C VAL A 46 -0.81 -6.25 -2.86
N HIS A 47 -1.99 -6.67 -3.26
CA HIS A 47 -2.71 -6.11 -4.39
C HIS A 47 -3.82 -5.21 -3.87
N ILE A 48 -3.78 -3.93 -4.26
CA ILE A 48 -4.75 -2.92 -3.84
C ILE A 48 -5.55 -2.50 -5.08
N ARG A 49 -6.87 -2.39 -4.96
CA ARG A 49 -7.79 -2.01 -6.05
C ARG A 49 -8.63 -0.80 -5.65
N GLY A 50 -8.95 0.06 -6.62
CA GLY A 50 -9.86 1.18 -6.44
C GLY A 50 -11.33 0.72 -6.51
N GLN A 51 -12.16 1.19 -5.57
CA GLN A 51 -13.52 0.68 -5.37
C GLN A 51 -14.54 1.16 -6.43
N ARG A 52 -14.29 2.24 -7.18
CA ARG A 52 -15.39 2.89 -7.93
C ARG A 52 -15.17 3.41 -9.34
N LEU A 53 -13.97 3.59 -9.89
CA LEU A 53 -13.83 4.03 -11.29
C LEU A 53 -12.62 3.40 -11.97
N CYS A 54 -12.88 2.77 -13.12
CA CYS A 54 -11.93 2.17 -14.05
C CYS A 54 -11.27 0.85 -13.62
N ALA A 55 -11.67 -0.21 -14.30
CA ALA A 55 -11.14 -1.57 -14.26
C ALA A 55 -9.67 -1.73 -14.71
N VAL A 56 -8.84 -0.68 -14.75
CA VAL A 56 -7.45 -0.78 -15.21
C VAL A 56 -6.54 0.21 -14.47
N LEU A 57 -6.23 -0.08 -13.20
CA LEU A 57 -5.03 0.46 -12.55
C LEU A 57 -4.31 -0.70 -11.85
N TYR A 58 -3.30 -1.24 -12.53
CA TYR A 58 -2.34 -2.21 -12.00
C TYR A 58 -1.05 -1.46 -11.65
N GLN A 59 -0.58 -1.55 -10.40
CA GLN A 59 0.85 -1.34 -10.14
C GLN A 59 1.58 -2.66 -10.43
N ARG A 60 2.58 -2.58 -11.30
CA ARG A 60 3.47 -3.69 -11.65
C ARG A 60 4.67 -3.69 -10.73
#